data_AF-A0A935Z1W0-F1
#
_entry.id   AF-A0A935Z1W0-F1
#
_cell.length_a   1.000
_cell.length_b   1.000
_cell.length_c   1.000
_cell.angle_alpha   90.00
_cell.angle_beta   90.00
_cell.angle_gamma   90.00
#
_symmetry.space_group_name_H-M   'P 1'
#
loop_
_entity.id
_entity.type
_entity.pdbx_description
1 polymer ?
#
loop_
_entity_poly.entity_id
_entity_poly.type
_entity_poly.pdbx_seq_one_letter_code
_entity_poly.pdbx_strand_id
1 'polypeptide(L)'
;MMARPTSSVPRIVVFALGAVGLVTVSVVAYAVRGGERDASATTPSGSGEPAHLVASISEGPRVAPQGVATSTVSPPVVAAAPALQGDPATAVTAALRGEDDVAKIAAVQAAVDRGAVKALPALLATDLAREPEAAPTIIHGVAKLAKEAAPNERAEATKTLAKWLSEETKRHEPDAEGNVPNLVEALSSVGGPEARAALAETLRDGKVDLSVQTLIAQELGKSADPAQIAAARAFLARVAAMPQADGIDEELRKEAIEAANQAIRSMDPGGTK
;
A
#
# COMPACT_ATOMS: atom_id res chain seq x y z
N MET A 1 -36.71 2.14 -63.83
CA MET A 1 -36.56 3.11 -62.74
C MET A 1 -36.46 2.35 -61.41
N MET A 2 -35.26 2.40 -60.83
CA MET A 2 -34.85 2.19 -59.42
C MET A 2 -35.42 1.02 -58.60
N ALA A 3 -34.62 -0.04 -58.51
CA ALA A 3 -34.58 -0.95 -57.36
C ALA A 3 -34.03 -0.22 -56.13
N ARG A 4 -34.71 -0.32 -54.98
CA ARG A 4 -34.19 0.11 -53.67
C ARG A 4 -33.48 -1.05 -53.00
N PRO A 5 -32.24 -0.90 -52.51
CA PRO A 5 -31.57 -1.94 -51.74
C PRO A 5 -32.11 -2.01 -50.31
N THR A 6 -32.36 -3.23 -49.84
CA THR A 6 -32.66 -3.57 -48.46
C THR A 6 -31.40 -3.44 -47.60
N SER A 7 -31.38 -2.45 -46.71
CA SER A 7 -30.34 -2.33 -45.68
C SER A 7 -30.62 -3.33 -44.55
N SER A 8 -29.85 -4.40 -44.51
CA SER A 8 -29.78 -5.35 -43.41
C SER A 8 -29.10 -4.68 -42.22
N VAL A 9 -29.81 -4.54 -41.10
CA VAL A 9 -29.23 -4.04 -39.84
C VAL A 9 -28.50 -5.20 -39.17
N PRO A 10 -27.20 -5.09 -38.84
CA PRO A 10 -26.51 -6.13 -38.08
C PRO A 10 -27.02 -6.11 -36.63
N ARG A 11 -27.47 -7.27 -36.15
CA ARG A 11 -27.67 -7.54 -34.71
C ARG A 11 -26.29 -7.64 -34.05
N ILE A 12 -25.93 -6.65 -33.26
CA ILE A 12 -24.79 -6.76 -32.33
C ILE A 12 -25.27 -7.59 -31.15
N VAL A 13 -24.75 -8.82 -31.07
CA VAL A 13 -24.81 -9.65 -29.87
C VAL A 13 -23.74 -9.11 -28.92
N VAL A 14 -24.18 -8.46 -27.83
CA VAL A 14 -23.28 -8.06 -26.74
C VAL A 14 -23.04 -9.30 -25.87
N PHE A 15 -21.87 -9.90 -26.01
CA PHE A 15 -21.35 -10.83 -25.02
C PHE A 15 -20.87 -10.03 -23.80
N ALA A 16 -21.43 -10.34 -22.64
CA ALA A 16 -20.94 -9.87 -21.36
C ALA A 16 -19.56 -10.51 -21.08
N LEU A 17 -18.49 -9.74 -21.22
CA LEU A 17 -17.22 -10.02 -20.55
C LEU A 17 -17.16 -9.20 -19.27
N GLY A 18 -16.95 -9.90 -18.16
CA GLY A 18 -16.94 -9.37 -16.81
C GLY A 18 -15.93 -8.25 -16.65
N ALA A 19 -16.40 -7.14 -16.08
CA ALA A 19 -15.56 -6.05 -15.63
C ALA A 19 -14.68 -6.55 -14.47
N VAL A 20 -13.38 -6.67 -14.73
CA VAL A 20 -12.34 -6.66 -13.70
C VAL A 20 -12.38 -5.26 -13.08
N GLY A 21 -12.89 -5.18 -11.86
CA GLY A 21 -12.88 -3.96 -11.05
C GLY A 21 -11.44 -3.61 -10.72
N LEU A 22 -10.88 -2.65 -11.46
CA LEU A 22 -9.63 -1.98 -11.11
C LEU A 22 -9.90 -1.09 -9.90
N VAL A 23 -9.75 -1.61 -8.69
CA VAL A 23 -9.73 -0.78 -7.47
C VAL A 23 -8.42 -0.01 -7.49
N THR A 24 -8.52 1.27 -7.84
CA THR A 24 -7.40 2.21 -7.73
C THR A 24 -7.27 2.57 -6.26
N VAL A 25 -6.29 1.99 -5.57
CA VAL A 25 -5.92 2.39 -4.21
C VAL A 25 -5.09 3.66 -4.33
N SER A 26 -5.71 4.81 -4.09
CA SER A 26 -5.00 6.08 -3.96
C SER A 26 -4.41 6.15 -2.55
N VAL A 27 -3.12 5.87 -2.41
CA VAL A 27 -2.37 6.17 -1.18
C VAL A 27 -2.15 7.68 -1.14
N VAL A 28 -2.90 8.37 -0.27
CA VAL A 28 -2.68 9.79 0.03
C VAL A 28 -1.57 9.87 1.08
N ALA A 29 -0.38 10.28 0.66
CA ALA A 29 0.70 10.64 1.57
C ALA A 29 0.33 11.93 2.31
N TYR A 30 0.14 11.86 3.63
CA TYR A 30 0.01 13.03 4.48
C TYR A 30 1.40 13.65 4.72
N ALA A 31 1.61 14.87 4.24
CA ALA A 31 2.74 15.70 4.64
C ALA A 31 2.44 16.30 6.02
N VAL A 32 3.16 15.85 7.05
CA VAL A 32 3.16 16.46 8.37
C VAL A 32 3.81 17.84 8.28
N ARG A 33 3.00 18.89 8.36
CA ARG A 33 3.45 20.28 8.44
C ARG A 33 3.78 20.58 9.91
N GLY A 34 5.07 20.60 10.23
CA GLY A 34 5.58 21.06 11.52
C GLY A 34 5.15 22.51 11.80
N GLY A 35 4.50 22.72 12.94
CA GLY A 35 4.18 24.03 13.45
C GLY A 35 5.19 24.45 14.51
N GLU A 36 5.97 25.49 14.24
CA GLU A 36 6.60 26.32 15.26
C GLU A 36 5.73 27.55 15.50
N ARG A 37 5.49 27.86 16.78
CA ARG A 37 4.94 29.13 17.24
C ARG A 37 6.10 30.09 17.45
N ASP A 38 5.98 31.35 17.00
CA ASP A 38 5.93 32.48 17.92
C ASP A 38 5.67 33.85 17.26
N ALA A 39 4.81 34.60 17.96
CA ALA A 39 4.75 36.05 18.19
C ALA A 39 4.42 37.09 17.07
N SER A 40 3.40 37.89 17.44
CA SER A 40 3.24 39.34 17.28
C SER A 40 2.60 39.94 16.02
N ALA A 41 1.34 40.33 16.22
CA ALA A 41 0.62 41.54 15.77
C ALA A 41 1.19 42.37 14.61
N THR A 42 0.33 42.67 13.62
CA THR A 42 -0.19 44.03 13.31
C THR A 42 -1.22 43.91 12.15
N THR A 43 -2.43 44.43 12.34
CA THR A 43 -3.42 44.69 11.27
C THR A 43 -2.95 45.87 10.40
N PRO A 44 -3.27 45.89 9.10
CA PRO A 44 -4.36 46.78 8.69
C PRO A 44 -5.24 46.27 7.54
N SER A 45 -6.33 47.02 7.42
CA SER A 45 -7.49 46.95 6.52
C SER A 45 -7.18 47.24 5.04
N GLY A 46 -8.06 46.76 4.14
CA GLY A 46 -8.20 47.14 2.72
C GLY A 46 -8.63 45.94 1.87
N SER A 47 -9.91 45.68 1.60
CA SER A 47 -10.82 46.36 0.65
C SER A 47 -10.25 46.50 -0.77
N GLY A 48 -10.77 45.68 -1.71
CA GLY A 48 -10.52 45.80 -3.14
C GLY A 48 -10.88 44.53 -3.94
N GLU A 49 -12.04 44.55 -4.57
CA GLU A 49 -12.62 43.56 -5.52
C GLU A 49 -11.88 43.51 -6.90
N PRO A 50 -12.28 42.65 -7.86
CA PRO A 50 -11.37 41.93 -8.75
C PRO A 50 -11.26 42.52 -10.17
N ALA A 51 -10.21 42.16 -10.90
CA ALA A 51 -10.12 42.43 -12.34
C ALA A 51 -9.61 41.21 -13.12
N HIS A 52 -10.48 40.76 -14.03
CA HIS A 52 -10.19 39.92 -15.19
C HIS A 52 -9.11 40.54 -16.10
N LEU A 53 -8.21 39.73 -16.65
CA LEU A 53 -7.51 39.91 -17.94
C LEU A 53 -6.69 38.64 -18.21
N VAL A 54 -7.19 37.65 -18.97
CA VAL A 54 -7.10 37.56 -20.44
C VAL A 54 -5.75 38.07 -20.96
N ALA A 55 -4.83 37.14 -21.25
CA ALA A 55 -3.70 37.40 -22.11
C ALA A 55 -3.67 36.35 -23.22
N SER A 56 -3.98 36.86 -24.41
CA SER A 56 -4.06 36.15 -25.68
C SER A 56 -2.70 35.68 -26.17
N ILE A 57 -2.76 34.50 -26.77
CA ILE A 57 -1.83 33.87 -27.69
C ILE A 57 -1.43 34.86 -28.80
N SER A 58 -0.13 35.09 -28.98
CA SER A 58 0.42 35.87 -30.09
C SER A 58 1.23 34.93 -31.00
N GLU A 59 0.67 34.65 -32.18
CA GLU A 59 1.32 33.94 -33.27
C GLU A 59 2.36 34.86 -33.95
N GLY A 60 3.60 34.37 -34.04
CA GLY A 60 4.70 34.93 -34.84
C GLY A 60 5.23 33.90 -35.84
N PRO A 61 5.96 34.33 -36.89
CA PRO A 61 5.89 33.76 -38.23
C PRO A 61 6.67 32.45 -38.44
N ARG A 62 6.08 31.58 -39.28
CA ARG A 62 6.68 30.36 -39.85
C ARG A 62 7.98 30.66 -40.60
N VAL A 63 9.06 30.03 -40.15
CA VAL A 63 10.30 29.83 -40.94
C VAL A 63 10.38 28.35 -41.30
N ALA A 64 10.69 28.08 -42.58
CA ALA A 64 10.77 26.75 -43.18
C ALA A 64 11.92 25.88 -42.60
N PRO A 65 11.83 24.55 -42.66
CA PRO A 65 12.77 23.65 -42.01
C PRO A 65 14.04 23.50 -42.85
N GLN A 66 15.19 23.93 -42.32
CA GLN A 66 16.49 23.51 -42.82
C GLN A 66 16.93 22.27 -42.05
N GLY A 67 17.28 21.23 -42.80
CA GLY A 67 17.73 19.95 -42.28
C GLY A 67 18.94 20.11 -41.36
N VAL A 68 18.83 19.52 -40.17
CA VAL A 68 19.95 19.34 -39.25
C VAL A 68 20.11 17.84 -39.01
N ALA A 69 21.35 17.41 -39.19
CA ALA A 69 21.83 16.06 -39.15
C ALA A 69 21.33 15.26 -37.93
N THR A 70 21.04 13.99 -38.17
CA THR A 70 20.86 12.95 -37.17
C THR A 70 22.12 12.84 -36.30
N SER A 71 22.14 13.58 -35.19
CA SER A 71 23.05 13.31 -34.09
C SER A 71 22.53 12.08 -33.37
N THR A 72 23.18 10.95 -33.59
CA THR A 72 23.04 9.73 -32.79
C THR A 72 23.51 10.05 -31.37
N VAL A 73 22.60 10.51 -30.52
CA VAL A 73 22.80 10.54 -29.08
C VAL A 73 22.78 9.10 -28.60
N SER A 74 23.97 8.55 -28.34
CA SER A 74 24.10 7.33 -27.57
C SER A 74 23.43 7.53 -26.21
N PRO A 75 22.56 6.62 -25.75
CA PRO A 75 22.05 6.70 -24.39
C PRO A 75 23.24 6.62 -23.41
N PRO A 76 23.19 7.30 -22.24
CA PRO A 76 24.16 7.06 -21.20
C PRO A 76 24.11 5.57 -20.86
N VAL A 77 25.25 4.90 -20.97
CA VAL A 77 25.44 3.55 -20.42
C VAL A 77 25.26 3.70 -18.92
N VAL A 78 24.05 3.45 -18.44
CA VAL A 78 23.81 3.19 -17.03
C VAL A 78 24.62 1.94 -16.75
N ALA A 79 25.77 2.11 -16.08
CA ALA A 79 26.54 1.01 -15.58
C ALA A 79 25.58 0.15 -14.75
N ALA A 80 25.24 -1.02 -15.27
CA ALA A 80 24.47 -2.00 -14.54
C ALA A 80 25.17 -2.21 -13.21
N ALA A 81 24.44 -2.03 -12.11
CA ALA A 81 24.92 -2.39 -10.78
C ALA A 81 25.59 -3.77 -10.88
N PRO A 82 26.79 -3.96 -10.30
CA PRO A 82 27.49 -5.23 -10.41
C PRO A 82 26.53 -6.31 -9.97
N ALA A 83 26.22 -7.24 -10.89
CA ALA A 83 25.41 -8.39 -10.57
C ALA A 83 26.04 -9.02 -9.33
N LEU A 84 25.31 -9.07 -8.22
CA LEU A 84 25.69 -9.87 -7.07
C LEU A 84 25.74 -11.32 -7.58
N GLN A 85 26.94 -11.76 -7.99
CA GLN A 85 27.22 -13.08 -8.56
C GLN A 85 27.27 -14.18 -7.47
N GLY A 86 26.91 -13.84 -6.24
CA GLY A 86 26.82 -14.77 -5.12
C GLY A 86 25.43 -15.38 -4.94
N ASP A 87 25.37 -16.40 -4.10
CA ASP A 87 24.11 -16.92 -3.55
C ASP A 87 23.33 -15.78 -2.86
N PRO A 88 22.07 -15.52 -3.26
CA PRO A 88 21.29 -14.40 -2.73
C PRO A 88 21.06 -14.48 -1.21
N ALA A 89 20.96 -15.68 -0.63
CA ALA A 89 20.82 -15.82 0.82
C ALA A 89 22.11 -15.39 1.56
N THR A 90 23.27 -15.77 1.02
CA THR A 90 24.57 -15.31 1.51
C THR A 90 24.71 -13.79 1.37
N ALA A 91 24.26 -13.20 0.26
CA ALA A 91 24.29 -11.77 0.03
C ALA A 91 23.42 -10.98 1.03
N VAL A 92 22.18 -11.43 1.29
CA VAL A 92 21.32 -10.85 2.32
C VAL A 92 21.99 -10.91 3.68
N THR A 93 22.55 -12.07 4.05
CA THR A 93 23.22 -12.26 5.33
C THR A 93 24.43 -11.32 5.48
N ALA A 94 25.19 -11.10 4.40
CA ALA A 94 26.32 -10.17 4.42
C ALA A 94 25.84 -8.71 4.53
N ALA A 95 24.81 -8.32 3.77
CA ALA A 95 24.29 -6.97 3.76
C ALA A 95 23.67 -6.57 5.11
N LEU A 96 22.90 -7.46 5.74
CA LEU A 96 22.27 -7.22 7.05
C LEU A 96 23.29 -7.08 8.21
N ARG A 97 24.55 -7.45 8.00
CA ARG A 97 25.64 -7.19 8.98
C ARG A 97 26.34 -5.86 8.76
N GLY A 98 26.17 -5.27 7.58
CA GLY A 98 26.74 -3.97 7.24
C GLY A 98 25.86 -2.83 7.78
N GLU A 99 26.36 -1.60 7.64
CA GLU A 99 25.65 -0.38 8.02
C GLU A 99 24.93 0.29 6.84
N ASP A 100 25.15 -0.19 5.61
CA ASP A 100 24.60 0.41 4.39
C ASP A 100 23.17 -0.09 4.10
N ASP A 101 22.19 0.74 4.42
CA ASP A 101 20.77 0.42 4.21
C ASP A 101 20.40 0.26 2.73
N VAL A 102 21.09 0.98 1.82
CA VAL A 102 20.87 0.81 0.38
C VAL A 102 21.33 -0.58 -0.05
N ALA A 103 22.47 -1.05 0.47
CA ALA A 103 22.95 -2.41 0.22
C ALA A 103 22.01 -3.47 0.82
N LYS A 104 21.47 -3.24 2.02
CA LYS A 104 20.46 -4.12 2.64
C LYS A 104 19.22 -4.22 1.76
N ILE A 105 18.62 -3.09 1.39
CA ILE A 105 17.42 -3.02 0.53
C ILE A 105 17.67 -3.75 -0.79
N ALA A 106 18.78 -3.45 -1.47
CA ALA A 106 19.12 -4.09 -2.75
C ALA A 106 19.32 -5.61 -2.62
N ALA A 107 19.94 -6.08 -1.53
CA ALA A 107 20.12 -7.50 -1.29
C ALA A 107 18.80 -8.23 -1.03
N VAL A 108 17.89 -7.61 -0.24
CA VAL A 108 16.55 -8.17 0.02
C VAL A 108 15.73 -8.25 -1.26
N GLN A 109 15.70 -7.18 -2.06
CA GLN A 109 15.01 -7.14 -3.34
C GLN A 109 15.54 -8.21 -4.30
N ALA A 110 16.87 -8.33 -4.43
CA ALA A 110 17.49 -9.36 -5.25
C ALA A 110 17.16 -10.79 -4.78
N ALA A 111 17.04 -11.02 -3.47
CA ALA A 111 16.61 -12.31 -2.93
C ALA A 111 15.16 -12.62 -3.27
N VAL A 112 14.26 -11.63 -3.14
CA VAL A 112 12.85 -11.74 -3.52
C VAL A 112 12.70 -12.05 -5.00
N ASP A 113 13.37 -11.29 -5.88
CA ASP A 113 13.27 -11.45 -7.34
C ASP A 113 13.74 -12.84 -7.82
N ARG A 114 14.60 -13.49 -7.03
CA ARG A 114 15.13 -14.84 -7.30
C ARG A 114 14.40 -15.95 -6.54
N GLY A 115 13.34 -15.64 -5.79
CA GLY A 115 12.63 -16.63 -4.96
C GLY A 115 13.55 -17.32 -3.93
N ALA A 116 14.51 -16.57 -3.37
CA ALA A 116 15.55 -17.11 -2.51
C ALA A 116 15.04 -17.39 -1.08
N VAL A 117 14.15 -18.37 -0.92
CA VAL A 117 13.55 -18.78 0.37
C VAL A 117 14.60 -19.01 1.46
N LYS A 118 15.79 -19.49 1.09
CA LYS A 118 16.93 -19.67 2.01
C LYS A 118 17.42 -18.39 2.70
N ALA A 119 16.99 -17.21 2.24
CA ALA A 119 17.28 -15.93 2.89
C ALA A 119 16.36 -15.67 4.10
N LEU A 120 15.22 -16.36 4.22
CA LEU A 120 14.25 -16.15 5.30
C LEU A 120 14.90 -16.17 6.69
N PRO A 121 15.73 -17.15 7.08
CA PRO A 121 16.31 -17.17 8.41
C PRO A 121 17.09 -15.90 8.77
N ALA A 122 17.80 -15.31 7.81
CA ALA A 122 18.52 -14.06 8.03
C ALA A 122 17.56 -12.87 8.18
N LEU A 123 16.52 -12.80 7.35
CA LEU A 123 15.51 -11.74 7.43
C LEU A 123 14.73 -11.80 8.75
N LEU A 124 14.30 -12.99 9.18
CA LEU A 124 13.53 -13.21 10.40
C LEU A 124 14.32 -12.89 11.68
N ALA A 125 15.66 -12.91 11.61
CA ALA A 125 16.53 -12.54 12.72
C ALA A 125 16.71 -11.01 12.87
N THR A 126 16.15 -10.20 11.97
CA THR A 126 16.30 -8.74 11.99
C THR A 126 15.54 -8.11 13.16
N ASP A 127 16.16 -7.08 13.76
CA ASP A 127 15.51 -6.16 14.68
C ASP A 127 15.10 -4.90 13.90
N LEU A 128 13.80 -4.73 13.63
CA LEU A 128 13.29 -3.63 12.80
C LEU A 128 13.64 -2.25 13.39
N ALA A 129 13.71 -2.13 14.72
CA ALA A 129 14.05 -0.87 15.38
C ALA A 129 15.48 -0.41 15.11
N ARG A 130 16.36 -1.33 14.71
CA ARG A 130 17.76 -1.02 14.33
C ARG A 130 17.91 -0.76 12.84
N GLU A 131 16.86 -0.98 12.08
CA GLU A 131 16.85 -0.98 10.61
C GLU A 131 15.69 -0.12 10.05
N PRO A 132 15.47 1.11 10.54
CA PRO A 132 14.25 1.86 10.23
C PRO A 132 14.06 2.12 8.73
N GLU A 133 15.15 2.39 7.99
CA GLU A 133 15.11 2.64 6.55
C GLU A 133 14.87 1.36 5.72
N ALA A 134 15.43 0.23 6.17
CA ALA A 134 15.31 -1.05 5.47
C ALA A 134 14.06 -1.85 5.88
N ALA A 135 13.46 -1.54 7.03
CA ALA A 135 12.37 -2.30 7.65
C ALA A 135 11.20 -2.56 6.70
N PRO A 136 10.63 -1.59 5.96
CA PRO A 136 9.54 -1.86 5.02
C PRO A 136 9.92 -2.90 3.96
N THR A 137 11.14 -2.80 3.42
CA THR A 137 11.63 -3.75 2.41
C THR A 137 11.82 -5.15 3.00
N ILE A 138 12.32 -5.24 4.23
CA ILE A 138 12.50 -6.51 4.95
C ILE A 138 11.15 -7.16 5.23
N ILE A 139 10.17 -6.41 5.72
CA ILE A 139 8.79 -6.88 5.99
C ILE A 139 8.18 -7.49 4.73
N HIS A 140 8.20 -6.74 3.61
CA HIS A 140 7.66 -7.22 2.33
C HIS A 140 8.46 -8.39 1.76
N GLY A 141 9.78 -8.39 1.96
CA GLY A 141 10.66 -9.48 1.54
C GLY A 141 10.34 -10.80 2.26
N VAL A 142 10.15 -10.74 3.57
CA VAL A 142 9.69 -11.90 4.36
C VAL A 142 8.36 -12.41 3.85
N ALA A 143 7.37 -11.53 3.65
CA ALA A 143 6.04 -11.94 3.20
C ALA A 143 6.08 -12.64 1.82
N LYS A 144 6.83 -12.07 0.87
CA LYS A 144 6.96 -12.64 -0.48
C LYS A 144 7.66 -13.99 -0.47
N LEU A 145 8.78 -14.12 0.24
CA LEU A 145 9.51 -15.40 0.30
C LEU A 145 8.73 -16.46 1.09
N ALA A 146 8.01 -16.09 2.14
CA ALA A 146 7.21 -17.02 2.95
C ALA A 146 6.06 -17.68 2.16
N LYS A 147 5.52 -16.99 1.14
CA LYS A 147 4.52 -17.57 0.23
C LYS A 147 5.05 -18.77 -0.55
N GLU A 148 6.32 -18.72 -0.93
CA GLU A 148 6.99 -19.77 -1.70
C GLU A 148 7.64 -20.83 -0.81
N ALA A 149 7.81 -20.54 0.48
CA ALA A 149 8.46 -21.40 1.45
C ALA A 149 7.63 -22.64 1.84
N ALA A 150 8.31 -23.62 2.43
CA ALA A 150 7.67 -24.79 3.00
C ALA A 150 6.75 -24.41 4.19
N PRO A 151 5.74 -25.23 4.53
CA PRO A 151 4.75 -24.88 5.56
C PRO A 151 5.35 -24.47 6.92
N ASN A 152 6.43 -25.13 7.36
CA ASN A 152 7.13 -24.81 8.60
C ASN A 152 7.86 -23.45 8.54
N GLU A 153 8.52 -23.15 7.43
CA GLU A 153 9.20 -21.86 7.22
C GLU A 153 8.19 -20.71 7.11
N ARG A 154 7.08 -20.96 6.41
CA ARG A 154 5.96 -20.01 6.33
C ARG A 154 5.36 -19.72 7.70
N ALA A 155 5.14 -20.76 8.52
CA ALA A 155 4.60 -20.60 9.86
C ALA A 155 5.52 -19.74 10.75
N GLU A 156 6.84 -19.96 10.68
CA GLU A 156 7.82 -19.15 11.43
C GLU A 156 7.87 -17.70 10.93
N ALA A 157 7.77 -17.49 9.62
CA ALA A 157 7.66 -16.15 9.04
C ALA A 157 6.39 -15.43 9.51
N THR A 158 5.23 -16.09 9.47
CA THR A 158 3.96 -15.55 9.98
C THR A 158 4.05 -15.18 11.46
N LYS A 159 4.63 -16.06 12.27
CA LYS A 159 4.82 -15.80 13.70
C LYS A 159 5.73 -14.59 13.95
N THR A 160 6.78 -14.44 13.16
CA THR A 160 7.71 -13.31 13.26
C THR A 160 7.05 -12.00 12.82
N LEU A 161 6.31 -11.99 11.71
CA LEU A 161 5.53 -10.83 11.28
C LEU A 161 4.49 -10.41 12.32
N ALA A 162 3.79 -11.38 12.94
CA ALA A 162 2.84 -11.11 14.01
C ALA A 162 3.51 -10.54 15.27
N LYS A 163 4.70 -11.06 15.60
CA LYS A 163 5.54 -10.53 16.69
C LYS A 163 5.92 -9.08 16.40
N TRP A 164 6.48 -8.79 15.22
CA TRP A 164 6.85 -7.43 14.81
C TRP A 164 5.64 -6.51 14.82
N LEU A 165 4.46 -6.93 14.34
CA LEU A 165 3.24 -6.12 14.45
C LEU A 165 2.94 -5.75 15.91
N SER A 166 3.04 -6.71 16.83
CA SER A 166 2.83 -6.44 18.26
C SER A 166 3.91 -5.55 18.90
N GLU A 167 5.12 -5.53 18.35
CA GLU A 167 6.22 -4.70 18.84
C GLU A 167 6.12 -3.28 18.30
N GLU A 168 5.96 -3.13 16.97
CA GLU A 168 5.83 -1.84 16.30
C GLU A 168 4.57 -1.08 16.74
N THR A 169 3.46 -1.75 17.05
CA THR A 169 2.26 -1.09 17.59
C THR A 169 2.40 -0.56 19.01
N LYS A 170 3.47 -0.94 19.74
CA LYS A 170 3.80 -0.40 21.06
C LYS A 170 4.87 0.68 20.99
N ARG A 171 5.57 0.77 19.85
CA ARG A 171 6.54 1.79 19.53
C ARG A 171 5.78 3.01 19.01
N HIS A 172 6.18 4.19 19.46
CA HIS A 172 5.53 5.47 19.11
C HIS A 172 6.48 6.36 18.30
N GLU A 173 7.53 5.76 17.75
CA GLU A 173 8.45 6.41 16.83
C GLU A 173 7.85 6.45 15.41
N PRO A 174 8.10 7.50 14.61
CA PRO A 174 7.51 7.63 13.28
C PRO A 174 7.80 6.48 12.31
N ASP A 175 8.98 5.86 12.41
CA ASP A 175 9.33 4.68 11.62
C ASP A 175 8.45 3.49 11.99
N ALA A 176 8.15 3.31 13.28
CA ALA A 176 7.33 2.21 13.75
C ALA A 176 5.88 2.35 13.33
N GLU A 177 5.32 3.56 13.47
CA GLU A 177 3.97 3.87 12.97
C GLU A 177 3.87 3.62 11.46
N GLY A 178 4.91 3.95 10.70
CA GLY A 178 5.01 3.64 9.27
C GLY A 178 5.12 2.14 8.95
N ASN A 179 5.70 1.34 9.84
CA ASN A 179 5.84 -0.11 9.66
C ASN A 179 4.55 -0.88 9.92
N VAL A 180 3.67 -0.40 10.79
CA VAL A 180 2.40 -1.07 11.13
C VAL A 180 1.55 -1.43 9.90
N PRO A 181 1.21 -0.52 8.97
CA PRO A 181 0.43 -0.89 7.78
C PRO A 181 1.17 -1.87 6.87
N ASN A 182 2.50 -1.77 6.75
CA ASN A 182 3.31 -2.73 5.99
C ASN A 182 3.21 -4.15 6.58
N LEU A 183 3.21 -4.27 7.91
CA LEU A 183 3.07 -5.55 8.62
C LEU A 183 1.66 -6.14 8.47
N VAL A 184 0.62 -5.30 8.47
CA VAL A 184 -0.76 -5.73 8.20
C VAL A 184 -0.88 -6.31 6.79
N GLU A 185 -0.37 -5.62 5.78
CA GLU A 185 -0.35 -6.09 4.39
C GLU A 185 0.48 -7.38 4.25
N ALA A 186 1.65 -7.43 4.90
CA ALA A 186 2.53 -8.61 4.88
C ALA A 186 1.84 -9.85 5.48
N LEU A 187 1.17 -9.72 6.62
CA LEU A 187 0.41 -10.81 7.24
C LEU A 187 -0.77 -11.26 6.36
N SER A 188 -1.53 -10.31 5.81
CA SER A 188 -2.62 -10.62 4.89
C SER A 188 -2.11 -11.36 3.64
N SER A 189 -0.99 -10.89 3.10
CA SER A 189 -0.30 -11.45 1.96
C SER A 189 0.10 -12.90 2.22
N VAL A 190 0.82 -13.19 3.32
CA VAL A 190 1.20 -14.58 3.67
C VAL A 190 -0.04 -15.46 3.91
N GLY A 191 -1.04 -14.90 4.59
CA GLY A 191 -2.30 -15.56 4.88
C GLY A 191 -2.18 -16.73 5.86
N GLY A 192 -3.20 -17.59 5.86
CA GLY A 192 -3.31 -18.69 6.82
C GLY A 192 -4.00 -18.29 8.13
N PRO A 193 -4.42 -19.28 8.94
CA PRO A 193 -5.21 -19.03 10.14
C PRO A 193 -4.44 -18.24 11.20
N GLU A 194 -3.14 -18.44 11.35
CA GLU A 194 -2.30 -17.72 12.32
C GLU A 194 -2.16 -16.23 11.95
N ALA A 195 -1.95 -15.91 10.67
CA ALA A 195 -1.85 -14.53 10.22
C ALA A 195 -3.18 -13.79 10.42
N ARG A 196 -4.30 -14.45 10.08
CA ARG A 196 -5.65 -13.91 10.29
C ARG A 196 -5.96 -13.70 11.77
N ALA A 197 -5.55 -14.63 12.64
CA ALA A 197 -5.72 -14.49 14.08
C ALA A 197 -4.93 -13.28 14.63
N ALA A 198 -3.70 -13.07 14.17
CA ALA A 198 -2.90 -11.90 14.57
C ALA A 198 -3.54 -10.57 14.14
N LEU A 199 -4.04 -10.51 12.90
CA LEU A 199 -4.78 -9.35 12.40
C LEU A 199 -6.07 -9.11 13.18
N ALA A 200 -6.86 -10.15 13.43
CA ALA A 200 -8.12 -10.05 14.17
C ALA A 200 -7.91 -9.64 15.64
N GLU A 201 -6.83 -10.09 16.27
CA GLU A 201 -6.46 -9.64 17.61
C GLU A 201 -6.08 -8.16 17.62
N THR A 202 -5.24 -7.72 16.68
CA THR A 202 -4.86 -6.31 16.54
C THR A 202 -6.09 -5.42 16.31
N LEU A 203 -7.01 -5.87 15.46
CA LEU A 203 -8.29 -5.19 15.25
C LEU A 203 -9.15 -5.18 16.52
N ARG A 204 -9.16 -6.26 17.30
CA ARG A 204 -9.95 -6.34 18.54
C ARG A 204 -9.43 -5.38 19.61
N ASP A 205 -8.12 -5.31 19.77
CA ASP A 205 -7.44 -4.43 20.73
C ASP A 205 -7.75 -2.95 20.46
N GLY A 206 -7.85 -2.56 19.18
CA GLY A 206 -8.26 -1.21 18.79
C GLY A 206 -7.31 -0.10 19.23
N LYS A 207 -6.04 -0.43 19.49
CA LYS A 207 -4.99 0.50 19.95
C LYS A 207 -4.27 1.21 18.81
N VAL A 208 -4.41 0.72 17.58
CA VAL A 208 -3.85 1.34 16.37
C VAL A 208 -4.82 2.37 15.81
N ASP A 209 -4.33 3.29 15.00
CA ASP A 209 -5.14 4.32 14.36
C ASP A 209 -6.32 3.76 13.56
N LEU A 210 -7.38 4.57 13.44
CA LEU A 210 -8.60 4.16 12.75
C LEU A 210 -8.33 3.75 11.29
N SER A 211 -7.42 4.43 10.59
CA SER A 211 -6.98 4.06 9.24
C SER A 211 -6.38 2.65 9.18
N VAL A 212 -5.55 2.28 10.15
CA VAL A 212 -4.97 0.94 10.26
C VAL A 212 -6.04 -0.08 10.62
N GLN A 213 -6.96 0.23 11.55
CA GLN A 213 -8.08 -0.66 11.87
C GLN A 213 -8.95 -0.94 10.63
N THR A 214 -9.23 0.10 9.84
CA THR A 214 -9.95 0.01 8.56
C THR A 214 -9.22 -0.90 7.58
N LEU A 215 -7.91 -0.72 7.40
CA LEU A 215 -7.08 -1.59 6.57
C LEU A 215 -7.16 -3.05 7.03
N ILE A 216 -7.02 -3.31 8.34
CA ILE A 216 -7.11 -4.68 8.87
C ILE A 216 -8.49 -5.30 8.57
N ALA A 217 -9.58 -4.54 8.74
CA ALA A 217 -10.92 -5.03 8.41
C ALA A 217 -11.05 -5.37 6.91
N GLN A 218 -10.53 -4.52 6.02
CA GLN A 218 -10.49 -4.77 4.58
C GLN A 218 -9.71 -6.06 4.26
N GLU A 219 -8.51 -6.23 4.83
CA GLU A 219 -7.68 -7.41 4.63
C GLU A 219 -8.34 -8.70 5.12
N LEU A 220 -8.93 -8.70 6.33
CA LEU A 220 -9.68 -9.85 6.85
C LEU A 220 -10.85 -10.23 5.92
N GLY A 221 -11.54 -9.24 5.37
CA GLY A 221 -12.64 -9.42 4.42
C GLY A 221 -12.25 -10.13 3.12
N LYS A 222 -10.99 -10.06 2.69
CA LYS A 222 -10.49 -10.77 1.49
C LYS A 222 -10.43 -12.29 1.67
N SER A 223 -10.35 -12.74 2.92
CA SER A 223 -10.08 -14.14 3.26
C SER A 223 -11.32 -15.03 3.39
N ALA A 224 -12.51 -14.41 3.49
CA ALA A 224 -13.81 -15.06 3.70
C ALA A 224 -13.82 -16.07 4.88
N ASP A 225 -12.99 -15.83 5.91
CA ASP A 225 -12.85 -16.72 7.07
C ASP A 225 -13.90 -16.41 8.15
N PRO A 226 -14.91 -17.28 8.36
CA PRO A 226 -15.98 -17.01 9.32
C PRO A 226 -15.48 -16.86 10.76
N ALA A 227 -14.31 -17.42 11.10
CA ALA A 227 -13.72 -17.29 12.43
C ALA A 227 -13.43 -15.82 12.81
N GLN A 228 -13.26 -14.95 11.82
CA GLN A 228 -12.87 -13.55 12.03
C GLN A 228 -14.07 -12.58 12.08
N ILE A 229 -15.29 -13.06 11.82
CA ILE A 229 -16.52 -12.23 11.85
C ILE A 229 -16.68 -11.50 13.19
N ALA A 230 -16.38 -12.18 14.31
CA ALA A 230 -16.52 -11.60 15.64
C ALA A 230 -15.64 -10.35 15.83
N ALA A 231 -14.42 -10.37 15.28
CA ALA A 231 -13.53 -9.21 15.33
C ALA A 231 -14.06 -8.04 14.49
N ALA A 232 -14.54 -8.31 13.27
CA ALA A 232 -15.14 -7.28 12.41
C ALA A 232 -16.43 -6.68 13.02
N ARG A 233 -17.27 -7.49 13.67
CA ARG A 233 -18.46 -7.00 14.40
C ARG A 233 -18.10 -6.14 15.61
N ALA A 234 -17.08 -6.53 16.38
CA ALA A 234 -16.60 -5.73 17.49
C ALA A 234 -16.04 -4.38 17.02
N PHE A 235 -15.28 -4.37 15.93
CA PHE A 235 -14.80 -3.14 15.30
C PHE A 235 -15.95 -2.25 14.84
N LEU A 236 -16.92 -2.80 14.09
CA LEU A 236 -18.11 -2.06 13.64
C LEU A 236 -18.86 -1.41 14.80
N ALA A 237 -19.09 -2.16 15.89
CA ALA A 237 -19.78 -1.65 17.07
C ALA A 237 -19.04 -0.47 17.72
N ARG A 238 -17.70 -0.53 17.79
CA ARG A 238 -16.89 0.58 18.32
C ARG A 238 -16.95 1.82 17.43
N VAL A 239 -16.76 1.66 16.11
CA VAL A 239 -16.79 2.80 15.17
C VAL A 239 -18.18 3.43 15.09
N ALA A 240 -19.24 2.63 15.17
CA ALA A 240 -20.62 3.14 15.21
C ALA A 240 -20.93 3.92 16.50
N ALA A 241 -20.23 3.62 17.59
CA ALA A 241 -20.35 4.34 18.86
C ALA A 241 -19.47 5.61 18.93
N MET A 242 -18.57 5.83 17.97
CA MET A 242 -17.79 7.07 17.89
C MET A 242 -18.73 8.26 17.59
N PRO A 243 -18.51 9.43 18.22
CA PRO A 243 -19.21 10.65 17.87
C PRO A 243 -19.07 10.95 16.38
N GLN A 244 -20.10 11.53 15.78
CA GLN A 244 -19.96 12.13 14.45
C GLN A 244 -18.96 13.27 14.53
N ALA A 245 -18.08 13.34 13.53
CA ALA A 245 -17.10 14.40 13.39
C ALA A 245 -17.47 15.26 12.16
N ASP A 246 -16.67 16.30 11.91
CA ASP A 246 -16.74 17.08 10.68
C ASP A 246 -15.54 16.76 9.79
N GLY A 247 -15.71 16.92 8.47
CA GLY A 247 -14.60 16.81 7.52
C GLY A 247 -14.01 15.40 7.38
N ILE A 248 -12.68 15.31 7.40
CA ILE A 248 -11.93 14.10 7.04
C ILE A 248 -12.18 12.97 8.05
N ASP A 249 -12.32 13.30 9.33
CA ASP A 249 -12.54 12.30 10.38
C ASP A 249 -13.88 11.57 10.21
N GLU A 250 -14.91 12.26 9.73
CA GLU A 250 -16.21 11.67 9.43
C GLU A 250 -16.18 10.79 8.19
N GLU A 251 -15.43 11.19 7.15
CA GLU A 251 -15.23 10.34 5.97
C GLU A 251 -14.46 9.07 6.34
N LEU A 252 -13.41 9.16 7.17
CA LEU A 252 -12.69 8.00 7.66
C LEU A 252 -13.58 7.10 8.53
N ARG A 253 -14.44 7.66 9.37
CA ARG A 253 -15.43 6.90 10.17
C ARG A 253 -16.43 6.16 9.29
N LYS A 254 -16.92 6.79 8.21
CA LYS A 254 -17.81 6.14 7.22
C LYS A 254 -17.10 5.00 6.48
N GLU A 255 -15.86 5.23 6.03
CA GLU A 255 -15.06 4.21 5.36
C GLU A 255 -14.81 3.01 6.29
N ALA A 256 -14.50 3.25 7.56
CA ALA A 256 -14.33 2.21 8.57
C ALA A 256 -15.59 1.36 8.76
N ILE A 257 -16.78 2.00 8.80
CA ILE A 257 -18.07 1.31 8.87
C ILE A 257 -18.32 0.48 7.60
N GLU A 258 -18.03 1.03 6.42
CA GLU A 258 -18.20 0.32 5.15
C GLU A 258 -17.28 -0.90 5.07
N ALA A 259 -15.99 -0.73 5.39
CA ALA A 259 -15.00 -1.79 5.43
C ALA A 259 -15.43 -2.93 6.37
N ALA A 260 -15.88 -2.60 7.58
CA ALA A 260 -16.35 -3.60 8.54
C ALA A 260 -17.58 -4.37 8.02
N ASN A 261 -18.57 -3.67 7.45
CA ASN A 261 -19.75 -4.29 6.87
C ASN A 261 -19.41 -5.17 5.65
N GLN A 262 -18.49 -4.72 4.80
CA GLN A 262 -18.02 -5.51 3.67
C GLN A 262 -17.30 -6.78 4.15
N ALA A 263 -16.41 -6.65 5.14
CA ALA A 263 -15.72 -7.79 5.72
C ALA A 263 -16.69 -8.82 6.31
N ILE A 264 -17.69 -8.37 7.08
CA ILE A 264 -18.73 -9.24 7.64
C ILE A 264 -19.50 -9.96 6.53
N ARG A 265 -19.94 -9.25 5.48
CA ARG A 265 -20.66 -9.86 4.34
C ARG A 265 -19.81 -10.89 3.60
N SER A 266 -18.53 -10.61 3.39
CA SER A 266 -17.61 -11.54 2.73
C SER A 266 -17.40 -12.83 3.53
N MET A 267 -17.39 -12.74 4.86
CA MET A 267 -17.18 -13.89 5.75
C MET A 267 -18.49 -14.63 6.11
N ASP A 268 -19.64 -13.98 5.96
CA ASP A 268 -20.99 -14.53 6.20
C ASP A 268 -21.93 -14.31 4.98
N PRO A 269 -21.68 -14.99 3.85
CA PRO A 269 -22.50 -14.82 2.65
C PRO A 269 -23.94 -15.34 2.82
N GLY A 270 -24.25 -16.05 3.91
CA GLY A 270 -25.56 -16.62 4.21
C GLY A 270 -26.37 -15.89 5.29
N GLY A 271 -25.84 -14.83 5.88
CA GLY A 271 -26.34 -14.16 7.09
C GLY A 271 -27.62 -13.32 6.98
N THR A 272 -28.40 -13.45 5.89
CA THR A 272 -29.78 -12.95 5.83
C THR A 272 -30.75 -14.07 6.19
N LYS A 273 -30.89 -14.37 7.48
CA LYS A 273 -32.04 -15.10 8.03
C LYS A 273 -32.43 -14.53 9.39
#